data_AF-A0A368DJM9-F1
#
_entry.id   AF-A0A368DJM9-F1
#
_cell.length_a   1.000
_cell.length_b   1.000
_cell.length_c   1.000
_cell.angle_alpha   90.00
_cell.angle_beta   90.00
_cell.angle_gamma   90.00
#
_symmetry.space_group_name_H-M   'P 1'
#
loop_
_entity.id
_entity.type
_entity.pdbx_description
1 polymer ?
#
loop_
_entity_poly.entity_id
_entity_poly.type
_entity_poly.pdbx_seq_one_letter_code
_entity_poly.pdbx_strand_id
1 'polypeptide(L)'
;MLAGLFLHSCNSYLGKKLTKKSAEDVKTEDMKSACDCAEGINILLEDALDYVGNKSEDELDEDEAMIEKMDHIKEIGNFCSREFGFHERRLDEIEDCRAVEELKKTVDKFEEKF
;
A
#
# COMPACT_ATOMS: atom_id res chain seq x y z
N MET A 1 -28.72 14.70 -43.89
CA MET A 1 -28.62 13.24 -43.72
C MET A 1 -27.17 12.87 -43.53
N LEU A 2 -26.86 12.20 -42.41
CA LEU A 2 -25.78 11.19 -42.18
C LEU A 2 -24.32 11.62 -42.45
N ALA A 3 -23.47 11.86 -41.45
CA ALA A 3 -22.82 10.93 -40.50
C ALA A 3 -21.54 10.26 -41.05
N GLY A 4 -20.48 10.26 -40.22
CA GLY A 4 -19.19 9.56 -40.40
C GLY A 4 -18.00 10.51 -40.25
N LEU A 5 -17.45 10.87 -39.07
CA LEU A 5 -16.89 10.04 -37.97
C LEU A 5 -15.82 9.03 -38.44
N PHE A 6 -14.56 9.46 -38.43
CA PHE A 6 -13.39 8.65 -38.04
C PHE A 6 -12.36 9.63 -37.44
N LEU A 7 -12.56 9.98 -36.16
CA LEU A 7 -11.81 9.43 -35.03
C LEU A 7 -10.32 9.79 -35.09
N HIS A 8 -10.02 10.96 -34.50
CA HIS A 8 -8.83 11.17 -33.69
C HIS A 8 -8.58 9.93 -32.81
N SER A 9 -7.63 9.09 -33.18
CA SER A 9 -7.03 8.12 -32.25
C SER A 9 -5.64 8.60 -31.83
N CYS A 10 -5.54 9.85 -31.41
CA CYS A 10 -4.61 10.16 -30.32
C CYS A 10 -5.32 9.68 -29.06
N ASN A 11 -5.22 8.37 -28.79
CA ASN A 11 -5.58 7.80 -27.51
C ASN A 11 -4.59 8.36 -26.48
N SER A 12 -4.87 9.60 -26.12
CA SER A 12 -4.29 10.29 -25.00
C SER A 12 -4.84 9.52 -23.81
N TYR A 13 -4.16 8.44 -23.43
CA TYR A 13 -4.15 7.96 -22.05
C TYR A 13 -3.48 9.07 -21.21
N LEU A 14 -4.17 10.20 -21.17
CA LEU A 14 -3.97 11.32 -20.29
C LEU A 14 -4.29 10.80 -18.90
N GLY A 15 -3.21 10.49 -18.18
CA GLY A 15 -3.05 11.01 -16.84
C GLY A 15 -4.21 10.74 -15.89
N LYS A 16 -4.32 9.49 -15.43
CA LYS A 16 -4.33 9.35 -13.97
C LYS A 16 -2.88 9.24 -13.55
N LYS A 17 -2.27 10.39 -13.29
CA LYS A 17 -1.24 10.48 -12.26
C LYS A 17 -1.99 10.04 -11.00
N LEU A 18 -1.97 8.73 -10.72
CA LEU A 18 -2.42 8.20 -9.44
C LEU A 18 -1.59 8.99 -8.44
N THR A 19 -2.19 10.01 -7.83
CA THR A 19 -1.64 10.61 -6.63
C THR A 19 -1.47 9.43 -5.69
N LYS A 20 -0.22 9.01 -5.49
CA LYS A 20 0.14 7.94 -4.56
C LYS A 20 -0.63 8.28 -3.28
N LYS A 21 -1.57 7.42 -2.88
CA LYS A 21 -2.37 7.66 -1.66
C LYS A 21 -1.38 7.93 -0.53
N SER A 22 -1.61 8.98 0.25
CA SER A 22 -0.78 9.22 1.42
C SER A 22 -1.13 8.19 2.50
N ALA A 23 -0.23 7.94 3.44
CA ALA A 23 -0.49 7.04 4.55
C ALA A 23 -1.72 7.45 5.37
N GLU A 24 -1.97 8.76 5.49
CA GLU A 24 -3.13 9.33 6.18
C GLU A 24 -4.48 9.04 5.46
N ASP A 25 -4.43 8.75 4.16
CA ASP A 25 -5.61 8.44 3.35
C ASP A 25 -5.95 6.94 3.35
N VAL A 26 -5.11 6.09 3.95
CA VAL A 26 -5.37 4.64 4.01
C VAL A 26 -6.39 4.37 5.11
N LYS A 27 -7.54 3.80 4.75
CA LYS A 27 -8.62 3.47 5.69
C LYS A 27 -9.22 2.11 5.36
N THR A 28 -9.74 1.43 6.38
CA THR A 28 -10.42 0.13 6.24
C THR A 28 -11.59 0.19 5.25
N GLU A 29 -12.36 1.28 5.22
CA GLU A 29 -13.52 1.48 4.34
C GLU A 29 -13.19 1.49 2.84
N ASP A 30 -11.94 1.75 2.48
CA ASP A 30 -11.48 1.79 1.09
C ASP A 30 -11.02 0.42 0.57
N MET A 31 -10.86 -0.57 1.44
CA MET A 31 -10.34 -1.90 1.10
C MET A 31 -11.47 -2.77 0.56
N LYS A 32 -11.34 -3.24 -0.68
CA LYS A 32 -12.36 -4.05 -1.37
C LYS A 32 -11.84 -5.40 -1.83
N SER A 33 -10.55 -5.66 -1.67
CA SER A 33 -9.88 -6.88 -2.09
C SER A 33 -8.56 -7.09 -1.34
N ALA A 34 -8.03 -8.31 -1.42
CA ALA A 34 -6.69 -8.61 -0.94
C ALA A 34 -5.59 -7.78 -1.66
N CYS A 35 -5.85 -7.32 -2.89
CA CYS A 35 -4.91 -6.46 -3.61
C CYS A 35 -4.93 -5.02 -3.09
N ASP A 36 -6.11 -4.47 -2.80
CA ASP A 36 -6.22 -3.16 -2.15
C ASP A 36 -5.55 -3.17 -0.76
N CYS A 37 -5.67 -4.30 -0.04
CA CYS A 37 -4.95 -4.52 1.21
C CYS A 37 -3.43 -4.50 1.02
N ALA A 38 -2.90 -5.18 0.00
CA ALA A 38 -1.48 -5.15 -0.30
C ALA A 38 -1.00 -3.72 -0.62
N GLU A 39 -1.76 -2.96 -1.42
CA GLU A 39 -1.45 -1.58 -1.75
C GLU A 39 -1.47 -0.68 -0.52
N GLY A 40 -2.53 -0.76 0.29
CA GLY A 40 -2.68 0.04 1.52
C GLY A 40 -1.57 -0.24 2.53
N ILE A 41 -1.26 -1.51 2.78
CA ILE A 41 -0.18 -1.89 3.69
C ILE A 41 1.18 -1.46 3.13
N ASN A 42 1.41 -1.57 1.82
CA ASN A 42 2.65 -1.10 1.21
C ASN A 42 2.84 0.41 1.41
N ILE A 43 1.80 1.22 1.21
CA ILE A 43 1.86 2.67 1.44
C ILE A 43 2.21 2.99 2.90
N LEU A 44 1.57 2.31 3.85
CA LEU A 44 1.82 2.53 5.28
C LEU A 44 3.24 2.12 5.69
N LEU A 45 3.75 1.00 5.17
CA LEU A 45 5.12 0.56 5.44
C LEU A 45 6.16 1.47 4.79
N GLU A 46 5.93 1.96 3.58
CA GLU A 46 6.82 2.94 2.95
C GLU A 46 6.89 4.24 3.76
N ASP A 47 5.75 4.73 4.28
CA ASP A 47 5.71 5.90 5.16
C ASP A 47 6.42 5.66 6.49
N ALA A 48 6.28 4.46 7.07
CA ALA A 48 7.04 4.08 8.26
C ALA A 48 8.55 4.02 7.99
N LEU A 49 8.99 3.44 6.88
CA LEU A 49 10.40 3.41 6.48
C LEU A 49 10.98 4.81 6.28
N ASP A 50 10.22 5.69 5.62
CA ASP A 50 10.60 7.08 5.41
C ASP A 50 10.71 7.83 6.75
N TYR A 51 9.81 7.55 7.70
CA TYR A 51 9.84 8.12 9.05
C TYR A 51 11.02 7.61 9.90
N VAL A 52 11.32 6.31 9.80
CA VAL A 52 12.46 5.67 10.45
C VAL A 52 13.75 6.33 9.99
N GLY A 53 13.92 6.55 8.68
CA GLY A 53 15.06 7.31 8.14
C GLY A 53 16.39 6.71 8.60
N ASN A 54 17.14 7.42 9.45
CA ASN A 54 18.41 6.97 10.05
C ASN A 54 18.36 6.76 11.57
N LYS A 55 17.15 6.77 12.16
CA LYS A 55 16.97 6.54 13.61
C LYS A 55 17.35 5.11 13.97
N SER A 56 17.89 4.90 15.16
CA SER A 56 18.12 3.57 15.71
C SER A 56 16.85 2.95 16.28
N GLU A 57 16.82 1.63 16.45
CA GLU A 57 15.72 0.90 17.09
C GLU A 57 15.38 1.48 18.48
N ASP A 58 16.40 1.75 19.32
CA ASP A 58 16.23 2.40 20.63
C ASP A 58 15.55 3.78 20.56
N GLU A 59 15.72 4.52 19.45
CA GLU A 59 15.07 5.83 19.27
C GLU A 59 13.61 5.68 18.84
N LEU A 60 13.23 4.50 18.33
CA LEU A 60 11.92 4.22 17.74
C LEU A 60 11.00 3.47 18.69
N ASP A 61 11.55 2.65 19.59
CA ASP A 61 10.79 1.84 20.55
C ASP A 61 9.87 2.67 21.46
N GLU A 62 10.29 3.89 21.81
CA GLU A 62 9.51 4.83 22.62
C GLU A 62 8.94 6.01 21.81
N ASP A 63 9.11 6.01 20.48
CA ASP A 63 8.63 7.07 19.60
C ASP A 63 7.13 6.93 19.34
N GLU A 64 6.33 7.82 19.93
CA GLU A 64 4.86 7.81 19.83
C GLU A 64 4.36 7.82 18.39
N ALA A 65 5.01 8.55 17.49
CA ALA A 65 4.61 8.59 16.08
C ALA A 65 4.94 7.29 15.34
N MET A 66 6.04 6.61 15.69
CA MET A 66 6.32 5.27 15.16
C MET A 66 5.30 4.25 15.68
N ILE A 67 4.94 4.32 16.97
CA ILE A 67 3.92 3.47 17.58
C ILE A 67 2.58 3.65 16.86
N GLU A 68 2.13 4.90 16.64
CA GLU A 68 0.90 5.20 15.91
C GLU A 68 0.91 4.63 14.49
N LYS A 69 2.03 4.74 13.76
CA LYS A 69 2.18 4.17 12.42
C LYS A 69 2.06 2.64 12.42
N MET A 70 2.73 1.98 13.37
CA MET A 70 2.67 0.53 13.51
C MET A 70 1.28 0.05 13.90
N ASP A 71 0.58 0.79 14.76
CA ASP A 71 -0.80 0.46 15.14
C ASP A 71 -1.77 0.65 13.98
N HIS A 72 -1.56 1.65 13.13
CA HIS A 72 -2.36 1.82 11.91
C HIS A 72 -2.13 0.67 10.91
N ILE A 73 -0.88 0.22 10.72
CA ILE A 73 -0.58 -0.96 9.90
C ILE A 73 -1.29 -2.19 10.45
N LYS A 74 -1.25 -2.42 11.77
CA LYS A 74 -1.95 -3.54 12.42
C LYS A 74 -3.46 -3.45 12.22
N GLU A 75 -4.05 -2.26 12.33
CA GLU A 75 -5.49 -2.07 12.11
C GLU A 75 -5.90 -2.52 10.70
N ILE A 76 -5.21 -2.01 9.67
CA ILE A 76 -5.46 -2.37 8.28
C ILE A 76 -5.19 -3.86 8.05
N GLY A 77 -4.08 -4.39 8.57
CA GLY A 77 -3.73 -5.81 8.46
C GLY A 77 -4.78 -6.72 9.08
N ASN A 78 -5.29 -6.40 10.26
CA ASN A 78 -6.34 -7.15 10.95
C ASN A 78 -7.66 -7.12 10.17
N PHE A 79 -8.05 -5.95 9.66
CA PHE A 79 -9.23 -5.84 8.81
C PHE A 79 -9.09 -6.71 7.56
N CYS A 80 -7.95 -6.59 6.87
CA CYS A 80 -7.67 -7.32 5.65
C CYS A 80 -7.61 -8.84 5.85
N SER A 81 -7.07 -9.29 6.98
CA SER A 81 -7.09 -10.71 7.34
C SER A 81 -8.51 -11.22 7.57
N ARG A 82 -9.34 -10.45 8.29
CA ARG A 82 -10.73 -10.83 8.59
C ARG A 82 -11.63 -10.84 7.36
N GLU A 83 -11.56 -9.81 6.53
CA GLU A 83 -12.49 -9.63 5.40
C GLU A 83 -12.04 -10.35 4.12
N PHE A 84 -10.72 -10.46 3.90
CA PHE A 84 -10.17 -10.94 2.62
C PHE A 84 -9.19 -12.11 2.77
N GLY A 85 -8.96 -12.62 3.98
CA GLY A 85 -7.99 -13.68 4.22
C GLY A 85 -6.55 -13.26 3.93
N PHE A 86 -6.26 -11.96 3.93
CA PHE A 86 -4.93 -11.43 3.73
C PHE A 86 -4.02 -11.83 4.90
N HIS A 87 -2.85 -12.40 4.60
CA HIS A 87 -1.84 -12.72 5.59
C HIS A 87 -0.46 -12.34 5.07
N GLU A 88 0.28 -11.55 5.84
CA GLU A 88 1.65 -11.11 5.54
C GLU A 88 2.63 -12.27 5.23
N ARG A 89 2.38 -13.46 5.78
CA ARG A 89 3.19 -14.67 5.55
C ARG A 89 2.75 -15.51 4.36
N ARG A 90 1.64 -15.14 3.72
CA ARG A 90 1.04 -15.86 2.58
C ARG A 90 0.83 -14.91 1.39
N LEU A 91 1.67 -13.89 1.27
CA LEU A 91 1.62 -12.95 0.15
C LEU A 91 1.78 -13.65 -1.21
N ASP A 92 2.49 -14.78 -1.28
CA ASP A 92 2.60 -15.60 -2.49
C ASP A 92 1.27 -16.20 -2.97
N GLU A 93 0.26 -16.27 -2.11
CA GLU A 93 -1.05 -16.85 -2.44
C GLU A 93 -2.05 -15.82 -2.97
N ILE A 94 -1.68 -14.53 -2.98
CA ILE A 94 -2.48 -13.46 -3.56
C ILE A 94 -2.12 -13.36 -5.05
N GLU A 95 -2.82 -14.14 -5.87
CA GLU A 95 -2.63 -14.16 -7.33
C GLU A 95 -3.03 -12.81 -7.99
N ASP A 96 -2.36 -12.47 -9.10
CA ASP A 96 -2.68 -11.32 -9.97
C ASP A 96 -2.69 -9.92 -9.32
N CYS A 97 -1.85 -9.67 -8.31
CA CYS A 97 -1.70 -8.36 -7.70
C CYS A 97 -0.27 -7.80 -7.78
N ARG A 98 -0.06 -6.76 -8.61
CA ARG A 98 1.24 -6.06 -8.67
C ARG A 98 1.64 -5.43 -7.34
N ALA A 99 0.67 -4.97 -6.53
CA ALA A 99 0.96 -4.37 -5.23
C ALA A 99 1.59 -5.36 -4.24
N VAL A 100 1.39 -6.67 -4.42
CA VAL A 100 2.06 -7.71 -3.61
C VAL A 100 3.56 -7.76 -3.88
N GLU A 101 3.99 -7.59 -5.13
CA GLU A 101 5.42 -7.55 -5.46
C GLU A 101 6.10 -6.31 -4.87
N GLU A 102 5.40 -5.18 -4.84
CA GLU A 102 5.89 -3.95 -4.22
C GLU A 102 5.94 -4.10 -2.70
N LEU A 103 4.87 -4.65 -2.10
CA LEU A 103 4.82 -4.95 -0.67
C LEU A 103 5.95 -5.87 -0.21
N LYS A 104 6.23 -6.96 -0.92
CA LYS A 104 7.34 -7.88 -0.58
C LYS A 104 8.67 -7.14 -0.49
N LYS A 105 8.99 -6.30 -1.48
CA LYS A 105 10.21 -5.49 -1.49
C LYS A 105 10.27 -4.51 -0.32
N THR A 106 9.13 -3.97 0.08
CA THR A 106 9.04 -3.03 1.21
C THR A 106 9.21 -3.76 2.54
N VAL A 107 8.62 -4.95 2.69
CA VAL A 107 8.84 -5.84 3.85
C VAL A 107 10.31 -6.21 3.98
N ASP A 108 10.96 -6.64 2.89
CA ASP A 108 12.39 -6.99 2.90
C ASP A 108 13.25 -5.81 3.39
N LYS A 109 12.96 -4.58 2.94
CA LYS A 109 13.66 -3.36 3.41
C LYS A 109 13.39 -3.05 4.88
N PHE A 110 12.19 -3.35 5.36
CA PHE A 110 11.82 -3.16 6.75
C PHE A 110 12.57 -4.15 7.65
N GLU A 111 12.67 -5.42 7.24
CA GLU A 111 13.47 -6.44 7.92
C GLU A 111 14.99 -6.17 7.83
N GLU A 112 15.49 -5.53 6.78
CA GLU A 112 16.89 -5.09 6.74
C GLU A 112 17.18 -3.93 7.72
N LYS A 113 16.15 -3.21 8.14
CA LYS A 113 16.24 -2.03 8.99
C LYS A 113 16.16 -2.37 10.49
N PHE A 114 15.45 -3.44 10.83
CA PHE A 114 15.19 -3.93 12.18
C PHE A 114 15.63 -5.39 12.29
#